data_AF-A0A7V6Y424-F1
#
_entry.id   AF-A0A7V6Y424-F1
#
_cell.length_a   1.000
_cell.length_b   1.000
_cell.length_c   1.000
_cell.angle_alpha   90.00
_cell.angle_beta   90.00
_cell.angle_gamma   90.00
#
_symmetry.space_group_name_H-M   'P 1'
#
loop_
_entity.id
_entity.type
_entity.pdbx_description
1 polymer ?
#
loop_
_entity_poly.entity_id
_entity_poly.type
_entity_poly.pdbx_seq_one_letter_code
_entity_poly.pdbx_strand_id
1 'polypeptide(L)'
;MRKKFRNLTPKQAFNKYADVGVERPVELFLSNFIHEGYTDLTAMCRRYAPEAIEIEDGLATTEEIAHVAELLEKYIRDYVKKIGGVSKLKLYTEEECDEIAEREWKIISELLKKFRRY
;
A
#
# COMPACT_ATOMS: atom_id res chain seq x y z
N MET A 1 -14.06 15.62 -6.94
CA MET A 1 -13.65 14.78 -5.78
C MET A 1 -14.72 14.60 -4.68
N ARG A 2 -15.10 13.35 -4.33
CA ARG A 2 -16.01 13.01 -3.20
C ARG A 2 -15.36 13.28 -1.84
N LYS A 3 -16.19 13.53 -0.80
CA LYS A 3 -15.74 13.87 0.58
C LYS A 3 -14.76 12.84 1.16
N LYS A 4 -14.97 11.55 0.87
CA LYS A 4 -14.14 10.46 1.40
C LYS A 4 -12.69 10.48 0.92
N PHE A 5 -12.43 11.03 -0.26
CA PHE A 5 -11.06 11.19 -0.79
C PHE A 5 -10.49 12.56 -0.42
N ARG A 6 -11.27 13.63 -0.58
CA ARG A 6 -10.82 15.02 -0.38
C ARG A 6 -10.29 15.32 1.02
N ASN A 7 -10.85 14.65 2.03
CA ASN A 7 -10.52 14.93 3.43
C ASN A 7 -9.39 14.02 3.96
N LEU A 8 -8.79 13.17 3.12
CA LEU A 8 -7.68 12.31 3.53
C LEU A 8 -6.40 13.13 3.71
N THR A 9 -5.77 12.96 4.86
CA THR A 9 -4.35 13.30 5.03
C THR A 9 -3.46 12.20 4.42
N PRO A 10 -2.17 12.49 4.13
CA PRO A 10 -1.24 11.48 3.63
C PRO A 10 -1.17 10.22 4.51
N LYS A 11 -1.12 10.41 5.83
CA LYS A 11 -1.12 9.29 6.79
C LYS A 11 -2.43 8.49 6.74
N GLN A 12 -3.57 9.16 6.66
CA GLN A 12 -4.86 8.45 6.55
C GLN A 12 -4.99 7.68 5.24
N ALA A 13 -4.51 8.25 4.13
CA ALA A 13 -4.50 7.54 2.85
C ALA A 13 -3.60 6.30 2.91
N PHE A 14 -2.38 6.43 3.42
CA PHE A 14 -1.47 5.29 3.55
C PHE A 14 -2.03 4.21 4.48
N ASN A 15 -2.52 4.59 5.66
CA ASN A 15 -3.12 3.66 6.60
C ASN A 15 -4.34 2.94 6.03
N LYS A 16 -5.12 3.61 5.17
CA LYS A 16 -6.34 3.04 4.61
C LYS A 16 -6.05 2.09 3.45
N TYR A 17 -5.15 2.48 2.55
CA TYR A 17 -4.99 1.78 1.28
C TYR A 17 -3.75 0.91 1.19
N ALA A 18 -2.70 1.17 1.98
CA ALA A 18 -1.39 0.54 1.81
C ALA A 18 -0.83 -0.12 3.09
N ASP A 19 -1.34 0.24 4.27
CA ASP A 19 -0.92 -0.36 5.53
C ASP A 19 -1.63 -1.70 5.76
N VAL A 20 -0.89 -2.78 5.49
CA VAL A 20 -1.36 -4.17 5.69
C VAL A 20 -1.04 -4.72 7.09
N GLY A 21 -0.70 -3.86 8.06
CA GLY A 21 -0.51 -4.27 9.45
C GLY A 21 0.78 -5.04 9.73
N VAL A 22 1.78 -4.95 8.84
CA VAL A 22 3.13 -5.45 9.08
C VAL A 22 3.99 -4.44 9.84
N GLU A 23 5.14 -4.87 10.36
CA GLU A 23 6.03 -4.02 11.16
C GLU A 23 6.57 -2.81 10.36
N ARG A 24 6.91 -3.00 9.08
CA ARG A 24 7.52 -1.98 8.22
C ARG A 24 6.70 -1.79 6.93
N PRO A 25 5.49 -1.20 7.01
CA PRO A 25 4.55 -1.21 5.88
C PRO A 25 5.04 -0.37 4.69
N VAL A 26 5.81 0.70 4.93
CA VAL A 26 6.42 1.49 3.84
C VAL A 26 7.48 0.67 3.13
N GLU A 27 8.35 -0.01 3.87
CA GLU A 27 9.38 -0.87 3.30
C GLU A 27 8.77 -2.04 2.55
N LEU A 28 7.70 -2.67 3.05
CA LEU A 28 7.00 -3.74 2.33
C LEU A 28 6.41 -3.22 1.02
N PHE A 29 5.70 -2.08 1.06
CA PHE A 29 5.16 -1.44 -0.14
C PHE A 29 6.27 -1.22 -1.19
N LEU A 30 7.39 -0.63 -0.79
CA LEU A 30 8.51 -0.37 -1.70
C LEU A 30 9.15 -1.67 -2.21
N SER A 31 9.31 -2.68 -1.35
CA SER A 31 9.96 -3.94 -1.70
C SER A 31 9.19 -4.68 -2.80
N ASN A 32 7.86 -4.79 -2.66
CA ASN A 32 6.99 -5.43 -3.66
C ASN A 32 7.18 -4.80 -5.05
N PHE A 33 7.20 -3.46 -5.13
CA PHE A 33 7.41 -2.78 -6.40
C PHE A 33 8.86 -2.87 -6.92
N ILE A 34 9.86 -2.84 -6.03
CA ILE A 34 11.27 -2.92 -6.42
C ILE A 34 11.60 -4.29 -7.02
N HIS A 35 11.07 -5.37 -6.44
CA HIS A 35 11.24 -6.73 -6.96
C HIS A 35 10.57 -6.92 -8.33
N GLU A 36 9.50 -6.17 -8.61
CA GLU A 36 8.89 -6.08 -9.94
C GLU A 36 9.64 -5.16 -10.93
N GLY A 37 10.76 -4.56 -10.51
CA GLY A 37 11.61 -3.71 -11.36
C GLY A 37 11.25 -2.22 -11.39
N TYR A 38 10.37 -1.75 -10.50
CA TYR A 38 10.06 -0.32 -10.39
C TYR A 38 11.10 0.41 -9.54
N THR A 39 11.47 1.61 -9.97
CA THR A 39 12.43 2.49 -9.25
C THR A 39 11.88 3.90 -8.99
N ASP A 40 10.81 4.29 -9.68
CA ASP A 40 10.18 5.60 -9.54
C ASP A 40 8.97 5.55 -8.59
N LEU A 41 9.07 6.22 -7.45
CA LEU A 41 8.02 6.22 -6.43
C LEU A 41 6.68 6.77 -6.95
N THR A 42 6.72 7.77 -7.83
CA THR A 42 5.51 8.36 -8.41
C THR A 42 4.78 7.33 -9.27
N ALA A 43 5.51 6.57 -10.09
CA ALA A 43 4.97 5.47 -10.89
C ALA A 43 4.39 4.35 -10.01
N MET A 44 5.09 3.97 -8.92
CA MET A 44 4.58 2.98 -7.96
C MET A 44 3.23 3.40 -7.37
N CYS A 45 3.13 4.63 -6.86
CA CYS A 45 1.90 5.13 -6.24
C CYS A 45 0.74 5.24 -7.25
N ARG A 46 1.03 5.68 -8.47
CA ARG A 46 0.03 5.75 -9.55
C ARG A 46 -0.44 4.38 -10.03
N ARG A 47 0.45 3.38 -10.03
CA ARG A 47 0.13 2.00 -10.40
C ARG A 47 -0.71 1.31 -9.33
N TYR A 48 -0.44 1.60 -8.06
CA TYR A 48 -1.09 1.00 -6.90
C TYR A 48 -2.49 1.55 -6.62
N ALA A 49 -2.64 2.89 -6.66
CA ALA A 49 -3.85 3.56 -6.20
C ALA A 49 -5.17 3.08 -6.83
N PRO A 50 -5.27 2.80 -8.15
CA PRO A 50 -6.52 2.33 -8.75
C PRO A 50 -7.06 1.06 -8.11
N GLU A 51 -6.19 0.06 -7.95
CA GLU A 51 -6.55 -1.26 -7.41
C GLU A 51 -6.90 -1.17 -5.93
N ALA A 52 -6.09 -0.47 -5.14
CA ALA A 52 -6.36 -0.29 -3.71
C ALA A 52 -7.69 0.44 -3.44
N ILE A 53 -8.03 1.43 -4.27
CA ILE A 53 -9.32 2.14 -4.16
C ILE A 53 -10.46 1.25 -4.60
N GLU A 54 -10.30 0.47 -5.68
CA GLU A 54 -11.34 -0.44 -6.15
C GLU A 54 -11.73 -1.47 -5.08
N ILE A 55 -10.73 -2.06 -4.41
CA ILE A 55 -10.92 -3.05 -3.34
C ILE A 55 -11.65 -2.43 -2.14
N GLU A 56 -11.23 -1.25 -1.68
CA GLU A 56 -11.69 -0.66 -0.42
C GLU A 56 -12.96 0.20 -0.58
N ASP A 57 -13.10 0.87 -1.73
CA ASP A 57 -14.04 1.98 -1.92
C ASP A 57 -14.87 1.89 -3.22
N GLY A 58 -14.59 0.89 -4.06
CA GLY A 58 -15.19 0.69 -5.38
C GLY A 58 -14.72 1.70 -6.42
N LEU A 59 -15.55 1.92 -7.45
CA LEU A 59 -15.21 2.82 -8.56
C LEU A 59 -14.88 4.25 -8.10
N ALA A 60 -13.83 4.82 -8.69
CA ALA A 60 -13.40 6.20 -8.48
C ALA A 60 -13.04 6.93 -9.77
N THR A 61 -13.13 8.27 -9.71
CA THR A 61 -12.74 9.10 -10.85
C THR A 61 -11.22 9.13 -10.96
N THR A 62 -10.72 9.42 -12.16
CA THR A 62 -9.27 9.60 -12.40
C THR A 62 -8.66 10.68 -11.50
N GLU A 63 -9.41 11.76 -11.23
CA GLU A 63 -9.02 12.81 -10.28
C GLU A 63 -8.87 12.27 -8.84
N GLU A 64 -9.79 11.42 -8.39
CA GLU A 64 -9.73 10.82 -7.05
C GLU A 64 -8.57 9.83 -6.92
N ILE A 65 -8.35 9.02 -7.95
CA ILE A 65 -7.23 8.07 -8.02
C ILE A 65 -5.89 8.83 -7.98
N ALA A 66 -5.75 9.88 -8.79
CA ALA A 66 -4.54 10.72 -8.82
C ALA A 66 -4.30 11.37 -7.46
N HIS A 67 -5.36 11.88 -6.81
CA HIS A 67 -5.25 12.50 -5.50
C HIS A 67 -4.75 11.51 -4.43
N VAL A 68 -5.27 10.28 -4.41
CA VAL A 68 -4.79 9.25 -3.47
C VAL A 68 -3.35 8.87 -3.77
N ALA A 69 -2.97 8.71 -5.04
CA ALA A 69 -1.57 8.43 -5.41
C ALA A 69 -0.60 9.51 -4.89
N GLU A 70 -0.97 10.79 -5.01
CA GLU A 70 -0.18 11.91 -4.47
C GLU A 70 -0.08 11.87 -2.94
N LEU A 71 -1.17 11.51 -2.25
CA LEU A 71 -1.16 11.36 -0.79
C LEU A 71 -0.27 10.20 -0.32
N LEU A 72 -0.31 9.06 -1.02
CA LEU A 72 0.56 7.91 -0.76
C LEU A 72 2.03 8.29 -0.96
N GLU A 73 2.36 8.90 -2.10
CA GLU A 73 3.70 9.35 -2.42
C GLU A 73 4.22 10.32 -1.34
N LYS A 74 3.41 11.31 -0.97
CA LYS A 74 3.78 12.29 0.06
C LYS A 74 4.07 11.63 1.40
N TYR A 75 3.24 10.68 1.83
CA TYR A 75 3.47 9.96 3.08
C TYR A 75 4.80 9.19 3.05
N ILE A 76 5.06 8.46 1.97
CA ILE A 76 6.30 7.67 1.82
C ILE A 76 7.53 8.58 1.81
N ARG A 77 7.48 9.71 1.09
CA ARG A 77 8.58 10.69 1.08
C ARG A 77 8.83 11.30 2.47
N ASP A 78 7.77 11.68 3.18
CA ASP A 78 7.87 12.23 4.53
C ASP A 78 8.42 11.18 5.52
N TYR A 79 8.01 9.92 5.40
CA TYR A 79 8.55 8.80 6.16
C TYR A 79 10.05 8.60 5.91
N VAL A 80 10.46 8.51 4.63
CA VAL A 80 11.87 8.35 4.24
C VAL A 80 12.72 9.50 4.78
N LYS A 81 12.22 10.73 4.68
CA LYS A 81 12.90 11.91 5.26
C LYS A 81 13.03 11.78 6.78
N LYS A 82 11.97 11.37 7.47
CA LYS A 82 11.93 11.22 8.93
C LYS A 82 12.93 10.19 9.44
N ILE A 83 13.13 9.07 8.72
CA ILE A 83 14.08 8.02 9.13
C ILE A 83 15.54 8.34 8.73
N GLY A 84 15.79 9.47 8.07
CA GLY A 84 17.14 9.91 7.70
C GLY A 84 17.57 9.58 6.26
N GLY A 85 16.61 9.29 5.38
CA GLY A 85 16.84 9.09 3.94
C GLY A 85 16.76 7.63 3.50
N VAL A 86 16.86 7.42 2.18
CA VAL A 86 16.68 6.12 1.51
C VAL A 86 17.67 5.07 2.02
N SER A 87 18.89 5.46 2.39
CA SER A 87 19.91 4.54 2.93
C SER A 87 19.56 3.94 4.30
N LYS A 88 18.50 4.43 4.94
CA LYS A 88 17.99 3.91 6.22
C LYS A 88 16.80 2.97 6.04
N LEU A 89 16.27 2.84 4.82
CA LEU A 89 15.25 1.85 4.51
C LEU A 89 15.83 0.45 4.71
N LYS A 90 15.09 -0.37 5.44
CA LYS A 90 15.38 -1.80 5.55
C LYS A 90 14.36 -2.52 4.69
N LEU A 91 14.63 -2.63 3.39
CA LEU A 91 13.75 -3.34 2.47
C LEU A 91 13.67 -4.82 2.83
N TYR A 92 12.54 -5.43 2.48
CA TYR A 92 12.35 -6.87 2.59
C TYR A 92 12.99 -7.57 1.39
N THR A 93 13.53 -8.76 1.59
CA THR A 93 13.91 -9.63 0.46
C THR A 93 12.66 -10.15 -0.26
N GLU A 94 12.84 -10.72 -1.45
CA GLU A 94 11.72 -11.32 -2.20
C GLU A 94 11.10 -12.47 -1.39
N GLU A 95 11.93 -13.29 -0.75
CA GLU A 95 11.46 -14.39 0.11
C GLU A 95 10.70 -13.88 1.33
N GLU A 96 11.15 -12.80 1.99
CA GLU A 96 10.42 -12.22 3.11
C GLU A 96 9.05 -11.64 2.66
N CYS A 97 8.98 -11.06 1.46
CA CYS A 97 7.72 -10.62 0.86
C CYS A 97 6.77 -11.80 0.61
N ASP A 98 7.27 -12.89 0.05
CA ASP A 98 6.50 -14.11 -0.22
C ASP A 98 5.97 -14.73 1.09
N GLU A 99 6.80 -14.81 2.13
CA GLU A 99 6.39 -15.32 3.45
C GLU A 99 5.25 -14.47 4.06
N ILE A 100 5.31 -13.15 3.89
CA ILE A 100 4.23 -12.25 4.33
C ILE A 100 2.95 -12.54 3.54
N ALA A 101 3.04 -12.62 2.21
CA ALA A 101 1.90 -12.88 1.33
C ALA A 101 1.24 -14.25 1.63
N GLU A 102 2.04 -15.30 1.82
CA GLU A 102 1.56 -16.63 2.20
C GLU A 102 0.84 -16.62 3.54
N ARG A 103 1.38 -15.90 4.53
CA ARG A 103 0.76 -15.75 5.85
C ARG A 103 -0.59 -15.06 5.75
N GLU A 104 -0.69 -13.97 5.00
CA GLU A 104 -1.95 -13.25 4.78
C GLU A 104 -2.97 -14.13 4.05
N TRP A 105 -2.55 -14.81 2.98
CA TRP A 105 -3.38 -15.73 2.23
C TRP A 105 -3.93 -16.86 3.11
N LYS A 106 -3.11 -17.40 4.02
CA LYS A 106 -3.54 -18.43 4.96
C LYS A 106 -4.65 -17.93 5.89
N ILE A 107 -4.50 -16.71 6.43
CA ILE A 107 -5.52 -16.09 7.30
C ILE A 107 -6.83 -15.93 6.54
N ILE A 108 -6.79 -15.36 5.34
CA ILE A 108 -7.97 -15.16 4.49
C ILE A 108 -8.61 -16.51 4.13
N SER A 109 -7.80 -17.49 3.73
CA SER A 109 -8.27 -18.84 3.38
C SER A 109 -8.96 -19.54 4.55
N GLU A 110 -8.45 -19.42 5.77
CA GLU A 110 -9.07 -19.96 6.98
C GLU A 110 -10.39 -19.27 7.31
N LEU A 111 -10.48 -17.94 7.14
CA LEU A 111 -11.73 -17.19 7.29
C LEU A 111 -12.78 -17.64 6.27
N LEU A 112 -12.40 -17.74 4.99
CA LEU A 112 -13.30 -18.19 3.93
C LEU A 112 -13.82 -19.62 4.17
N LYS A 113 -12.96 -20.53 4.65
CA LYS A 113 -13.38 -21.90 5.03
C LYS A 113 -14.40 -21.90 6.16
N LYS A 114 -14.31 -20.98 7.13
CA LYS A 114 -15.31 -20.84 8.20
C LYS A 114 -16.65 -20.34 7.64
N PHE A 115 -16.63 -19.32 6.79
CA PHE A 115 -17.86 -18.78 6.18
C PHE A 115 -18.55 -19.77 5.24
N ARG A 116 -17.80 -20.61 4.51
CA ARG A 116 -18.37 -21.63 3.61
C ARG A 116 -19.03 -22.81 4.33
N ARG A 117 -18.80 -22.97 5.65
CA ARG A 117 -19.42 -24.03 6.47
C ARG A 117 -20.76 -23.62 7.09
N TYR A 118 -21.19 -22.37 6.89
CA TYR A 118 -22.54 -21.89 7.16
C TYR A 118 -23.31 -21.74 5.84
#